data_AF-A0A1V3WF31-F1
#
_entry.id   AF-A0A1V3WF31-F1
#
_cell.length_a   1.000
_cell.length_b   1.000
_cell.length_c   1.000
_cell.angle_alpha   90.00
_cell.angle_beta   90.00
_cell.angle_gamma   90.00
#
_symmetry.space_group_name_H-M   'P 1'
#
loop_
_entity.id
_entity.type
_entity.pdbx_description
1 polymer ?
#
loop_
_entity_poly.entity_id
_entity_poly.type
_entity_poly.pdbx_seq_one_letter_code
_entity_poly.pdbx_strand_id
1 'polypeptide(L)'
;MPTLAIDKGFLADLVKLEKPVAKRVTEVFDEFDTATHTGLHLEKINNARNPRFRSIRIDQSWRGIILAPEAGDVYTLLKVLPHDDAYAWAQRSNVSVNTATGGIEIRDEEAIDRALPQLAKAAEKAESRLFDKISDADLTRLGIDHKTRAFARALTNPGQLDEAKSALPETQWDVLCGLAAGFTPDEVWADLGAQILNEPVDTEDLDAAVLRSRDRVVLVNGPEELMNVFAYPFATWRVYLHPTQRAVVDASYKGPARVTGGPGTGKTVVVLHRAHVLAKRNEGRVLVTTFTSTLTDTLRSGLDMIVDDDEVDERIEVSNVDRLAHRIFRRKHGPRTC
;
A
#
# COMPACT_ATOMS: atom_id res chain seq x y z
N MET A 1 -3.28 8.40 25.75
CA MET A 1 -4.16 7.24 25.53
C MET A 1 -3.51 6.45 24.43
N PRO A 2 -3.29 5.13 24.63
CA PRO A 2 -2.67 4.31 23.60
C PRO A 2 -3.47 4.42 22.30
N THR A 3 -2.79 4.66 21.19
CA THR A 3 -3.37 4.72 19.84
C THR A 3 -2.79 3.58 19.04
N LEU A 4 -3.66 2.80 18.39
CA LEU A 4 -3.24 1.67 17.57
C LEU A 4 -3.22 2.08 16.09
N ALA A 5 -2.08 1.86 15.46
CA ALA A 5 -1.83 2.12 14.07
C ALA A 5 -1.69 0.78 13.32
N ILE A 6 -2.05 0.72 12.04
CA ILE A 6 -2.03 -0.53 11.26
C ILE A 6 -1.14 -0.37 10.05
N ASP A 7 -0.14 -1.24 9.90
CA ASP A 7 0.66 -1.35 8.68
C ASP A 7 -0.24 -1.73 7.49
N LYS A 8 -0.15 -0.98 6.40
CA LYS A 8 -0.92 -1.22 5.16
C LYS A 8 -0.55 -2.54 4.50
N GLY A 9 0.70 -3.01 4.68
CA GLY A 9 1.12 -4.34 4.27
C GLY A 9 0.38 -5.46 5.01
N PHE A 10 -0.11 -5.21 6.24
CA PHE A 10 -1.01 -6.13 6.92
C PHE A 10 -2.43 -6.13 6.36
N LEU A 11 -2.93 -5.01 5.82
CA LEU A 11 -4.30 -4.93 5.31
C LEU A 11 -4.56 -5.97 4.20
N ALA A 12 -3.57 -6.27 3.37
CA ALA A 12 -3.65 -7.32 2.35
C ALA A 12 -3.82 -8.73 2.96
N ASP A 13 -3.20 -8.96 4.11
CA ASP A 13 -3.27 -10.24 4.84
C ASP A 13 -4.55 -10.33 5.66
N LEU A 14 -5.05 -9.20 6.16
CA LEU A 14 -6.32 -9.08 6.86
C LEU A 14 -7.48 -9.64 6.03
N VAL A 15 -7.47 -9.42 4.71
CA VAL A 15 -8.47 -9.96 3.77
C VAL A 15 -8.46 -11.49 3.71
N LYS A 16 -7.28 -12.09 3.90
CA LYS A 16 -7.06 -13.53 3.79
C LYS A 16 -7.38 -14.25 5.10
N LEU A 17 -7.55 -13.52 6.20
CA LEU A 17 -7.90 -14.11 7.48
C LEU A 17 -9.30 -14.71 7.45
N GLU A 18 -9.47 -15.79 8.21
CA GLU A 18 -10.79 -16.35 8.44
C GLU A 18 -11.68 -15.32 9.16
N LYS A 19 -12.95 -15.24 8.79
CA LYS A 19 -13.91 -14.28 9.37
C LYS A 19 -13.91 -14.24 10.91
N PRO A 20 -13.83 -15.37 11.64
CA PRO A 20 -13.77 -15.36 13.10
C PRO A 20 -12.50 -14.67 13.63
N VAL A 21 -11.35 -14.91 13.00
CA VAL A 21 -10.07 -14.29 13.38
C VAL A 21 -10.11 -12.80 13.09
N ALA A 22 -10.59 -12.41 11.90
CA ALA A 22 -10.76 -11.01 11.52
C ALA A 22 -11.64 -10.25 12.54
N LYS A 23 -12.79 -10.82 12.90
CA LYS A 23 -13.66 -10.26 13.94
C LYS A 23 -12.93 -10.12 15.28
N ARG A 24 -12.15 -11.13 15.67
CA ARG A 24 -11.43 -11.10 16.94
C ARG A 24 -10.31 -10.07 16.95
N VAL A 25 -9.67 -9.83 15.81
CA VAL A 25 -8.75 -8.69 15.64
C VAL A 25 -9.50 -7.40 15.93
N THR A 26 -10.69 -7.16 15.36
CA THR A 26 -11.48 -5.96 15.69
C THR A 26 -11.78 -5.84 17.19
N GLU A 27 -12.25 -6.92 17.83
CA GLU A 27 -12.58 -6.90 19.26
C GLU A 27 -11.36 -6.57 20.15
N VAL A 28 -10.19 -7.13 19.83
CA VAL A 28 -8.94 -6.83 20.54
C VAL A 28 -8.52 -5.37 20.37
N PHE A 29 -8.86 -4.75 19.24
CA PHE A 29 -8.55 -3.36 18.97
C PHE A 29 -9.47 -2.41 19.74
N ASP A 30 -10.75 -2.77 19.90
CA ASP A 30 -11.70 -2.02 20.74
C ASP A 30 -11.28 -2.05 22.21
N GLU A 31 -10.82 -3.21 22.67
CA GLU A 31 -10.20 -3.38 23.99
C GLU A 31 -8.94 -2.51 24.12
N PHE A 32 -8.22 -2.25 23.02
CA PHE A 32 -7.00 -1.44 23.01
C PHE A 32 -7.25 0.04 23.24
N ASP A 33 -8.22 0.63 22.53
CA ASP A 33 -8.57 2.04 22.65
C ASP A 33 -9.22 2.39 23.99
N THR A 34 -9.84 1.39 24.64
CA THR A 34 -10.49 1.55 25.95
C THR A 34 -9.58 1.24 27.14
N ALA A 35 -8.44 0.59 26.93
CA ALA A 35 -7.51 0.21 27.99
C ALA A 35 -6.49 1.32 28.31
N THR A 36 -6.28 1.60 29.59
CA THR A 36 -5.00 2.17 30.07
C THR A 36 -3.88 1.14 29.92
N HIS A 37 -2.61 1.55 29.74
CA HIS A 37 -1.44 0.67 29.47
C HIS A 37 -1.34 -0.62 30.32
N THR A 38 -1.99 -0.68 31.49
CA THR A 38 -2.07 -1.84 32.39
C THR A 38 -3.05 -2.95 31.98
N GLY A 39 -4.00 -2.70 31.07
CA GLY A 39 -5.03 -3.67 30.66
C GLY A 39 -4.68 -4.53 29.44
N LEU A 40 -3.65 -4.12 28.68
CA LEU A 40 -3.23 -4.79 27.45
C LEU A 40 -2.04 -5.70 27.74
N HIS A 41 -2.28 -7.01 27.75
CA HIS A 41 -1.23 -8.02 27.91
C HIS A 41 -0.37 -8.13 26.63
N LEU A 42 0.54 -7.16 26.47
CA LEU A 42 1.59 -7.20 25.45
C LEU A 42 2.77 -8.02 25.97
N GLU A 43 3.02 -9.16 25.33
CA GLU A 43 4.09 -10.08 25.70
C GLU A 43 5.38 -9.75 24.96
N LYS A 44 6.53 -9.90 25.63
CA LYS A 44 7.84 -9.83 24.98
C LYS A 44 8.06 -11.11 24.16
N ILE A 45 8.59 -10.95 22.96
CA ILE A 45 8.92 -12.08 22.09
C ILE A 45 10.40 -12.41 22.26
N ASN A 46 10.69 -13.67 22.61
CA ASN A 46 12.06 -14.15 22.77
C ASN A 46 12.77 -14.21 21.41
N ASN A 47 14.03 -13.74 21.38
CA ASN A 47 14.88 -13.69 20.19
C ASN A 47 14.30 -12.88 19.02
N ALA A 48 13.32 -12.00 19.26
CA ALA A 48 12.85 -11.08 18.24
C ALA A 48 14.02 -10.21 17.75
N ARG A 49 14.14 -10.08 16.43
CA ARG A 49 15.24 -9.32 15.82
C ARG A 49 15.11 -7.83 16.09
N ASN A 50 13.88 -7.34 16.23
CA ASN A 50 13.61 -6.00 16.74
C ASN A 50 13.17 -6.07 18.22
N PRO A 51 13.87 -5.40 19.16
CA PRO A 51 13.55 -5.44 20.59
C PRO A 51 12.24 -4.74 20.95
N ARG A 52 11.67 -3.96 20.03
CA ARG A 52 10.38 -3.26 20.20
C ARG A 52 9.18 -4.11 19.78
N PHE A 53 9.40 -5.29 19.20
CA PHE A 53 8.31 -6.21 18.90
C PHE A 53 7.66 -6.76 20.17
N ARG A 54 6.34 -6.72 20.20
CA ARG A 54 5.49 -7.34 21.23
C ARG A 54 4.46 -8.23 20.56
N SER A 55 4.08 -9.31 21.22
CA SER A 55 2.93 -10.10 20.79
C SER A 55 1.69 -9.68 21.57
N ILE A 56 0.56 -9.63 20.85
CA ILE A 56 -0.77 -9.52 21.44
C ILE A 56 -1.57 -10.76 21.08
N ARG A 57 -2.37 -11.23 22.02
CA ARG A 57 -3.23 -12.38 21.81
C ARG A 57 -4.46 -11.97 21.01
N ILE A 58 -4.66 -12.60 19.85
CA ILE A 58 -5.92 -12.46 19.11
C ILE A 58 -6.92 -13.49 19.65
N ASP A 59 -6.58 -14.77 19.54
CA ASP A 59 -7.36 -15.86 20.13
C ASP A 59 -6.44 -16.93 20.75
N GLN A 60 -6.89 -18.19 20.85
CA GLN A 60 -6.06 -19.29 21.34
C GLN A 60 -4.85 -19.58 20.42
N SER A 61 -5.05 -19.55 19.10
CA SER A 61 -4.11 -20.03 18.09
C SER A 61 -3.42 -18.92 17.30
N TRP A 62 -3.94 -17.70 17.34
CA TRP A 62 -3.47 -16.55 16.57
C TRP A 62 -2.84 -15.48 17.47
N ARG A 63 -1.81 -14.82 16.94
CA ARG A 63 -1.10 -13.72 17.58
C ARG A 63 -0.94 -12.55 16.63
N GLY A 64 -1.09 -11.34 17.16
CA GLY A 64 -0.72 -10.10 16.50
C GLY A 64 0.71 -9.71 16.88
N ILE A 65 1.48 -9.18 15.93
CA ILE A 65 2.80 -8.61 16.17
C ILE A 65 2.70 -7.10 16.12
N ILE A 66 3.10 -6.47 17.22
CA ILE A 66 3.00 -5.03 17.46
C ILE A 66 4.41 -4.45 17.53
N LEU A 67 4.64 -3.32 16.85
CA LEU A 67 5.76 -2.44 17.13
C LEU A 67 5.37 -1.51 18.29
N ALA A 68 5.96 -1.72 19.46
CA ALA A 68 5.76 -0.83 20.60
C ALA A 68 6.54 0.48 20.43
N PRO A 69 6.00 1.62 20.90
CA PRO A 69 6.73 2.88 20.91
C PRO A 69 7.91 2.83 21.88
N GLU A 70 8.93 3.66 21.66
CA GLU A 70 9.97 3.92 22.65
C GLU A 70 9.55 5.07 23.57
N ALA A 71 8.95 6.11 22.99
CA ALA A 71 8.29 7.21 23.68
C ALA A 71 6.89 7.47 23.09
N GLY A 72 5.94 7.80 23.96
CA GLY A 72 4.56 8.05 23.58
C GLY A 72 3.69 6.79 23.51
N ASP A 73 2.56 6.93 22.82
CA ASP A 73 1.40 6.05 23.00
C ASP A 73 0.99 5.33 21.69
N VAL A 74 1.78 5.45 20.61
CA VAL A 74 1.42 4.86 19.30
C VAL A 74 2.02 3.47 19.13
N TYR A 75 1.16 2.46 19.15
CA TYR A 75 1.52 1.07 18.89
C TYR A 75 1.15 0.73 17.45
N THR A 76 1.98 -0.02 16.72
CA THR A 76 1.67 -0.36 15.31
C THR A 76 1.48 -1.86 15.13
N LEU A 77 0.30 -2.32 14.72
CA LEU A 77 0.08 -3.70 14.29
C LEU A 77 0.73 -3.93 12.92
N LEU A 78 1.65 -4.89 12.88
CA LEU A 78 2.42 -5.25 11.69
C LEU A 78 1.93 -6.53 11.02
N LYS A 79 1.46 -7.52 11.80
CA LYS A 79 0.98 -8.83 11.31
C LYS A 79 0.00 -9.47 12.27
N VAL A 80 -0.86 -10.36 11.75
CA VAL A 80 -1.61 -11.37 12.52
C VAL A 80 -1.40 -12.72 11.85
N LEU A 81 -0.86 -13.66 12.62
CA LEU A 81 -0.43 -14.98 12.13
C LEU A 81 -0.75 -16.05 13.19
N PRO A 82 -0.78 -17.35 12.81
CA PRO A 82 -0.74 -18.43 13.80
C PRO A 82 0.44 -18.24 14.76
N HIS A 83 0.29 -18.70 16.00
CA HIS A 83 1.22 -18.42 17.10
C HIS A 83 2.70 -18.61 16.72
N ASP A 84 3.05 -19.78 16.19
CA ASP A 84 4.44 -20.11 15.87
C ASP A 84 4.96 -19.29 14.69
N ASP A 85 4.11 -19.08 13.68
CA ASP A 85 4.44 -18.26 12.50
C ASP A 85 4.64 -16.79 12.88
N ALA A 86 3.87 -16.27 13.83
CA ALA A 86 3.99 -14.91 14.34
C ALA A 86 5.37 -14.70 15.00
N TYR A 87 5.83 -15.69 15.77
CA TYR A 87 7.11 -15.61 16.47
C TYR A 87 8.28 -15.81 15.51
N ALA A 88 8.16 -16.75 14.56
CA ALA A 88 9.12 -16.91 13.49
C ALA A 88 9.24 -15.62 12.64
N TRP A 89 8.12 -14.98 12.33
CA TRP A 89 8.10 -13.71 11.62
C TRP A 89 8.84 -12.60 12.40
N ALA A 90 8.61 -12.49 13.71
CA ALA A 90 9.28 -11.50 14.55
C ALA A 90 10.80 -11.76 14.74
N GLN A 91 11.23 -13.02 14.66
CA GLN A 91 12.64 -13.41 14.74
C GLN A 91 13.41 -13.15 13.44
N ARG A 92 12.75 -13.25 12.29
CA ARG A 92 13.39 -13.05 10.98
C ARG A 92 13.26 -11.63 10.45
N SER A 93 12.21 -10.91 10.83
CA SER A 93 11.88 -9.59 10.29
C SER A 93 12.43 -8.46 11.14
N ASN A 94 12.70 -7.31 10.51
CA ASN A 94 13.11 -6.10 11.22
C ASN A 94 12.44 -4.86 10.62
N VAL A 95 12.47 -3.76 11.39
CA VAL A 95 11.93 -2.45 11.01
C VAL A 95 13.06 -1.41 11.00
N SER A 96 13.05 -0.56 9.99
CA SER A 96 13.96 0.59 9.85
C SER A 96 13.19 1.82 9.39
N VAL A 97 13.85 2.97 9.34
CA VAL A 97 13.31 4.22 8.77
C VAL A 97 13.99 4.49 7.43
N ASN A 98 13.20 4.75 6.38
CA ASN A 98 13.72 5.15 5.08
C ASN A 98 14.25 6.59 5.16
N THR A 99 15.49 6.83 4.70
CA THR A 99 16.11 8.15 4.77
C THR A 99 15.51 9.18 3.81
N ALA A 100 14.92 8.73 2.70
CA ALA A 100 14.32 9.62 1.71
C ALA A 100 12.87 9.97 2.06
N THR A 101 12.06 9.00 2.50
CA THR A 101 10.63 9.22 2.80
C THR A 101 10.33 9.47 4.27
N GLY A 102 11.26 9.11 5.16
CA GLY A 102 11.10 9.21 6.61
C GLY A 102 10.07 8.25 7.21
N GLY A 103 9.54 7.32 6.42
CA GLY A 103 8.59 6.31 6.86
C GLY A 103 9.26 5.01 7.31
N ILE A 104 8.53 4.20 8.08
CA ILE A 104 8.97 2.87 8.49
C ILE A 104 8.96 1.91 7.31
N GLU A 105 9.90 0.97 7.36
CA GLU A 105 10.10 -0.08 6.39
C GLU A 105 10.30 -1.40 7.09
N ILE A 106 9.65 -2.44 6.58
CA ILE A 106 9.74 -3.79 7.12
C ILE A 106 10.47 -4.65 6.10
N ARG A 107 11.39 -5.50 6.57
CA ARG A 107 12.14 -6.44 5.74
C ARG A 107 12.25 -7.81 6.41
N ASP A 108 12.40 -8.84 5.61
CA ASP A 108 12.84 -10.15 6.06
C ASP A 108 14.37 -10.17 6.09
N GLU A 109 14.94 -9.78 7.23
CA GLU A 109 16.36 -9.57 7.33
C GLU A 109 17.14 -10.90 7.31
N GLU A 110 16.57 -11.98 7.86
CA GLU A 110 17.15 -13.31 7.77
C GLU A 110 17.24 -13.80 6.31
N ALA A 111 16.19 -13.58 5.50
CA ALA A 111 16.22 -13.94 4.09
C ALA A 111 17.32 -13.20 3.32
N ILE A 112 17.50 -11.89 3.58
CA ILE A 112 18.59 -11.09 3.01
C ILE A 112 19.94 -11.65 3.44
N ASP A 113 20.15 -11.85 4.75
CA ASP A 113 21.41 -12.34 5.32
C ASP A 113 21.80 -13.72 4.75
N ARG A 114 20.80 -14.59 4.48
CA ARG A 114 21.01 -15.91 3.88
C ARG A 114 21.33 -15.87 2.38
N ALA A 115 20.66 -15.00 1.63
CA ALA A 115 20.79 -14.93 0.18
C ALA A 115 22.06 -14.18 -0.26
N LEU A 116 22.44 -13.12 0.47
CA LEU A 116 23.53 -12.22 0.09
C LEU A 116 24.88 -12.92 -0.18
N PRO A 117 25.37 -13.86 0.66
CA PRO A 117 26.64 -14.53 0.40
C PRO A 117 26.63 -15.37 -0.89
N GLN A 118 25.49 -15.94 -1.25
CA GLN A 118 25.35 -16.76 -2.45
C GLN A 118 25.31 -15.88 -3.70
N LEU A 119 24.54 -14.79 -3.65
CA LEU A 119 24.47 -13.79 -4.71
C LEU A 119 25.84 -13.14 -4.94
N ALA A 120 26.56 -12.77 -3.88
CA ALA A 120 27.88 -12.17 -3.98
C ALA A 120 28.88 -13.09 -4.70
N LYS A 121 28.92 -14.38 -4.35
CA LYS A 121 29.75 -15.38 -5.04
C LYS A 121 29.38 -15.57 -6.50
N ALA A 122 28.09 -15.53 -6.83
CA ALA A 122 27.64 -15.59 -8.22
C ALA A 122 28.05 -14.33 -9.01
N ALA A 123 27.96 -13.17 -8.38
CA ALA A 123 28.30 -11.87 -8.96
C ALA A 123 29.79 -11.65 -9.21
N GLU A 124 30.68 -12.38 -8.51
CA GLU A 124 32.13 -12.40 -8.80
C GLU A 124 32.46 -13.00 -10.17
N LYS A 125 31.62 -13.90 -10.67
CA LYS A 125 31.81 -14.58 -11.96
C LYS A 125 31.06 -13.93 -13.12
N ALA A 126 30.22 -12.93 -12.83
CA ALA A 126 29.41 -12.26 -13.83
C ALA A 126 30.21 -11.17 -14.53
N GLU A 127 30.02 -11.02 -15.84
CA GLU A 127 30.66 -9.96 -16.64
C GLU A 127 30.14 -8.56 -16.29
N SER A 128 28.90 -8.46 -15.84
CA SER A 128 28.27 -7.22 -15.38
C SER A 128 27.19 -7.52 -14.33
N ARG A 129 26.92 -6.54 -13.48
CA ARG A 129 25.86 -6.59 -12.46
C ARG A 129 24.74 -5.62 -12.82
N LEU A 130 23.56 -5.87 -12.26
CA LEU A 130 22.31 -5.19 -12.61
C LEU A 130 22.40 -3.66 -12.39
N PHE A 131 23.11 -3.23 -11.34
CA PHE A 131 23.19 -1.82 -10.94
C PHE A 131 24.59 -1.20 -11.06
N ASP A 132 25.53 -1.81 -11.80
CA ASP A 132 26.93 -1.33 -11.89
C ASP A 132 27.05 0.14 -12.33
N LYS A 133 26.11 0.61 -13.16
CA LYS A 133 26.11 1.98 -13.71
C LYS A 133 25.51 3.03 -12.77
N ILE A 134 24.87 2.62 -11.68
CA ILE A 134 24.23 3.54 -10.73
C ILE A 134 25.21 3.79 -9.58
N SER A 135 25.39 5.05 -9.18
CA SER A 135 26.32 5.40 -8.09
C SER A 135 25.75 5.02 -6.71
N ASP A 136 26.61 4.74 -5.73
CA ASP A 136 26.15 4.51 -4.35
C ASP A 136 25.47 5.76 -3.76
N ALA A 137 25.90 6.95 -4.17
CA ALA A 137 25.30 8.22 -3.76
C ALA A 137 23.87 8.36 -4.29
N ASP A 138 23.61 7.97 -5.54
CA ASP A 138 22.25 7.97 -6.10
C ASP A 138 21.34 6.94 -5.42
N LEU A 139 21.85 5.72 -5.15
CA LEU A 139 21.09 4.72 -4.41
C LEU A 139 20.71 5.22 -3.02
N THR A 140 21.67 5.80 -2.29
CA THR A 140 21.40 6.38 -0.96
C THR A 140 20.45 7.57 -1.04
N ARG A 141 20.60 8.44 -2.04
CA ARG A 141 19.66 9.54 -2.30
C ARG A 141 18.25 8.99 -2.44
N LEU A 142 18.05 7.96 -3.27
CA LEU A 142 16.75 7.30 -3.48
C LEU A 142 16.23 6.48 -2.27
N GLY A 143 16.88 6.56 -1.11
CA GLY A 143 16.44 5.89 0.11
C GLY A 143 16.84 4.42 0.22
N ILE A 144 17.76 3.94 -0.64
CA ILE A 144 18.32 2.60 -0.51
C ILE A 144 19.37 2.59 0.61
N ASP A 145 19.07 1.87 1.69
CA ASP A 145 19.99 1.76 2.82
C ASP A 145 21.18 0.85 2.53
N HIS A 146 22.15 0.83 3.44
CA HIS A 146 23.39 0.08 3.28
C HIS A 146 23.19 -1.43 3.04
N LYS A 147 22.19 -2.05 3.68
CA LYS A 147 21.95 -3.49 3.63
C LYS A 147 21.26 -3.87 2.32
N THR A 148 20.23 -3.14 1.93
CA THR A 148 19.59 -3.31 0.61
C THR A 148 20.56 -2.97 -0.52
N ARG A 149 21.42 -1.96 -0.35
CA ARG A 149 22.46 -1.62 -1.33
C ARG A 149 23.46 -2.76 -1.50
N ALA A 150 23.94 -3.37 -0.41
CA ALA A 150 24.82 -4.52 -0.49
C ALA A 150 24.17 -5.69 -1.27
N PHE A 151 22.87 -5.91 -1.04
CA PHE A 151 22.07 -6.88 -1.80
C PHE A 151 21.96 -6.50 -3.28
N ALA A 152 21.58 -5.27 -3.61
CA ALA A 152 21.49 -4.77 -4.97
C ALA A 152 22.82 -4.92 -5.72
N ARG A 153 23.95 -4.62 -5.07
CA ARG A 153 25.30 -4.76 -5.64
C ARG A 153 25.72 -6.21 -5.92
N ALA A 154 24.97 -7.19 -5.44
CA ALA A 154 25.17 -8.60 -5.72
C ALA A 154 24.20 -9.15 -6.79
N LEU A 155 23.25 -8.36 -7.27
CA LEU A 155 22.30 -8.79 -8.31
C LEU A 155 22.92 -8.69 -9.70
N THR A 156 22.75 -9.73 -10.51
CA THR A 156 23.26 -9.79 -11.89
C THR A 156 22.16 -9.73 -12.93
N ASN A 157 20.91 -9.98 -12.55
CA ASN A 157 19.76 -9.94 -13.46
C ASN A 157 18.46 -9.57 -12.73
N PRO A 158 17.42 -9.10 -13.46
CA PRO A 158 16.14 -8.72 -12.87
C PRO A 158 15.37 -9.86 -12.18
N GLY A 159 15.53 -11.12 -12.61
CA GLY A 159 14.83 -12.24 -11.98
C GLY A 159 15.21 -12.44 -10.51
N GLN A 160 16.48 -12.22 -10.17
CA GLN A 160 16.94 -12.25 -8.78
C GLN A 160 16.34 -11.12 -7.93
N LEU A 161 16.02 -9.97 -8.54
CA LEU A 161 15.32 -8.87 -7.87
C LEU A 161 13.85 -9.23 -7.61
N ASP A 162 13.19 -9.87 -8.58
CA ASP A 162 11.80 -10.33 -8.43
C ASP A 162 11.67 -11.37 -7.31
N GLU A 163 12.60 -12.31 -7.21
CA GLU A 163 12.67 -13.31 -6.14
C GLU A 163 12.87 -12.67 -4.75
N ALA A 164 13.50 -11.49 -4.69
CA ALA A 164 13.77 -10.77 -3.45
C ALA A 164 12.59 -9.92 -2.95
N LYS A 165 11.48 -9.82 -3.71
CA LYS A 165 10.34 -8.94 -3.40
C LYS A 165 9.78 -9.14 -2.00
N SER A 166 9.67 -10.39 -1.53
CA SER A 166 9.12 -10.67 -0.20
C SER A 166 10.10 -10.38 0.94
N ALA A 167 11.38 -10.15 0.64
CA ALA A 167 12.42 -9.95 1.63
C ALA A 167 12.84 -8.49 1.79
N LEU A 168 12.91 -7.72 0.69
CA LEU A 168 13.30 -6.32 0.70
C LEU A 168 12.16 -5.41 1.18
N PRO A 169 12.49 -4.21 1.73
CA PRO A 169 11.49 -3.16 1.89
C PRO A 169 10.81 -2.83 0.57
N GLU A 170 9.48 -2.80 0.56
CA GLU A 170 8.66 -2.57 -0.64
C GLU A 170 9.09 -1.30 -1.41
N THR A 171 9.22 -0.18 -0.71
CA THR A 171 9.65 1.09 -1.32
C THR A 171 11.03 1.00 -1.96
N GLN A 172 11.99 0.36 -1.29
CA GLN A 172 13.33 0.17 -1.84
C GLN A 172 13.34 -0.82 -3.01
N TRP A 173 12.50 -1.86 -2.96
CA TRP A 173 12.33 -2.80 -4.07
C TRP A 173 11.74 -2.09 -5.31
N ASP A 174 10.72 -1.26 -5.14
CA ASP A 174 10.13 -0.47 -6.24
C ASP A 174 11.16 0.45 -6.91
N VAL A 175 12.00 1.12 -6.10
CA VAL A 175 13.12 1.94 -6.60
C VAL A 175 14.09 1.10 -7.43
N LEU A 176 14.50 -0.07 -6.93
CA LEU A 176 15.39 -0.97 -7.64
C LEU A 176 14.75 -1.50 -8.93
N CYS A 177 13.44 -1.76 -8.95
CA CYS A 177 12.69 -2.15 -10.14
C CYS A 177 12.69 -1.04 -11.20
N GLY A 178 12.48 0.22 -10.79
CA GLY A 178 12.59 1.37 -11.68
C GLY A 178 13.97 1.47 -12.32
N LEU A 179 15.03 1.40 -11.51
CA LEU A 179 16.40 1.44 -12.02
C LEU A 179 16.71 0.24 -12.96
N ALA A 180 16.23 -0.97 -12.61
CA ALA A 180 16.41 -2.17 -13.43
C ALA A 180 15.64 -2.11 -14.76
N ALA A 181 14.52 -1.39 -14.80
CA ALA A 181 13.75 -1.13 -16.02
C ALA A 181 14.40 -0.06 -16.93
N GLY A 182 15.53 0.53 -16.51
CA GLY A 182 16.31 1.47 -17.29
C GLY A 182 15.99 2.94 -17.05
N PHE A 183 15.15 3.25 -16.04
CA PHE A 183 14.95 4.64 -15.61
C PHE A 183 16.23 5.18 -14.97
N THR A 184 16.52 6.46 -15.22
CA THR A 184 17.61 7.17 -14.57
C THR A 184 17.28 7.45 -13.10
N PRO A 185 18.28 7.65 -12.22
CA PRO A 185 18.03 8.04 -10.83
C PRO A 185 17.15 9.28 -10.69
N ASP A 186 17.24 10.24 -11.62
CA ASP A 186 16.43 11.45 -11.58
C ASP A 186 14.98 11.20 -12.00
N GLU A 187 14.72 10.28 -12.92
CA GLU A 187 13.36 9.86 -13.28
C GLU A 187 12.69 9.09 -12.13
N VAL A 188 13.43 8.18 -11.48
CA VAL A 188 12.93 7.47 -10.29
C VAL A 188 12.70 8.45 -9.15
N TRP A 189 13.60 9.41 -8.94
CA TRP A 189 13.45 10.47 -7.95
C TRP A 189 12.22 11.35 -8.23
N ALA A 190 11.97 11.70 -9.49
CA ALA A 190 10.80 12.49 -9.88
C ALA A 190 9.49 11.73 -9.62
N ASP A 191 9.46 10.41 -9.79
CA ASP A 191 8.32 9.56 -9.47
C ASP A 191 8.09 9.45 -7.95
N LEU A 192 9.18 9.37 -7.17
CA LEU A 192 9.15 9.42 -5.71
C LEU A 192 8.83 10.81 -5.14
N GLY A 193 8.99 11.88 -5.93
CA GLY A 193 9.13 13.28 -5.47
C GLY A 193 8.00 13.84 -4.62
N ALA A 194 6.82 13.23 -4.62
CA ALA A 194 5.71 13.61 -3.72
C ALA A 194 5.88 13.09 -2.27
N GLN A 195 6.74 12.09 -2.06
CA GLN A 195 6.90 11.35 -0.80
C GLN A 195 8.25 11.65 -0.10
N ILE A 196 9.14 12.39 -0.74
CA ILE A 196 10.48 12.67 -0.22
C ILE A 196 10.43 13.88 0.72
N LEU A 197 11.09 13.75 1.87
CA LEU A 197 11.23 14.84 2.83
C LEU A 197 12.38 15.76 2.42
N ASN A 198 12.14 17.07 2.51
CA ASN A 198 13.16 18.09 2.21
C ASN A 198 14.15 18.29 3.37
N GLU A 199 13.86 17.74 4.54
CA GLU A 199 14.67 17.86 5.75
C GLU A 199 15.32 16.52 6.12
N PRO A 200 16.52 16.53 6.73
CA PRO A 200 17.16 15.32 7.21
C PRO A 200 16.26 14.53 8.15
N VAL A 201 16.16 13.23 7.92
CA VAL A 201 15.36 12.30 8.73
C VAL A 201 16.25 11.71 9.83
N ASP A 202 15.78 11.81 11.09
CA ASP A 202 16.31 10.98 12.16
C ASP A 202 15.83 9.53 11.97
N THR A 203 16.77 8.64 11.65
CA THR A 203 16.48 7.22 11.37
C THR A 203 16.34 6.38 12.63
N GLU A 204 16.76 6.88 13.78
CA GLU A 204 16.63 6.17 15.06
C GLU A 204 15.26 6.44 15.70
N ASP A 205 14.61 7.55 15.34
CA ASP A 205 13.26 7.89 15.80
C ASP A 205 12.18 7.16 14.98
N LEU A 206 12.01 5.87 15.31
CA LEU A 206 10.94 5.02 14.79
C LEU A 206 9.54 5.56 15.15
N ASP A 207 9.37 6.26 16.27
CA ASP A 207 8.05 6.77 16.71
C ASP A 207 7.59 7.90 15.79
N ALA A 208 8.47 8.87 15.53
CA ALA A 208 8.19 9.90 14.55
C ALA A 208 8.09 9.33 13.13
N ALA A 209 8.86 8.30 12.79
CA ALA A 209 8.75 7.63 11.50
C ALA A 209 7.38 6.96 11.29
N VAL A 210 6.82 6.30 12.30
CA VAL A 210 5.45 5.76 12.25
C VAL A 210 4.44 6.87 11.94
N LEU A 211 4.57 8.03 12.59
CA LEU A 211 3.68 9.18 12.38
C LEU A 211 3.84 9.83 10.99
N ARG A 212 5.05 9.81 10.42
CA ARG A 212 5.34 10.25 9.04
C ARG A 212 4.84 9.24 8.00
N SER A 213 4.72 7.96 8.37
CA SER A 213 4.29 6.86 7.51
C SER A 213 2.80 6.88 7.18
N ARG A 214 2.16 8.03 6.96
CA ARG A 214 0.72 8.10 6.63
C ARG A 214 0.35 7.36 5.34
N ASP A 215 1.34 7.11 4.48
CA ASP A 215 1.21 6.29 3.28
C ASP A 215 1.34 4.79 3.52
N ARG A 216 1.81 4.34 4.70
CA ARG A 216 2.00 2.93 5.06
C ARG A 216 1.32 2.53 6.37
N VAL A 217 0.90 3.47 7.19
CA VAL A 217 0.28 3.22 8.50
C VAL A 217 -1.05 3.95 8.54
N VAL A 218 -2.13 3.22 8.82
CA VAL A 218 -3.46 3.80 9.06
C VAL A 218 -3.58 3.98 10.57
N LEU A 219 -3.67 5.25 11.00
CA LEU A 219 -4.13 5.55 12.36
C LEU A 219 -5.63 5.26 12.38
N VAL A 220 -6.05 4.35 13.25
CA VAL A 220 -7.45 3.98 13.38
C VAL A 220 -7.94 4.53 14.71
N ASN A 221 -9.04 5.28 14.69
CA ASN A 221 -9.68 5.82 15.87
C ASN A 221 -10.95 5.01 16.14
N GLY A 222 -10.82 3.88 16.84
CA GLY A 222 -11.94 3.09 17.28
C GLY A 222 -12.47 2.02 16.31
N PRO A 223 -13.40 1.19 16.83
CA PRO A 223 -14.00 0.03 16.16
C PRO A 223 -14.57 0.32 14.78
N GLU A 224 -15.21 1.47 14.63
CA GLU A 224 -15.99 1.79 13.44
C GLU A 224 -15.08 2.09 12.24
N GLU A 225 -14.01 2.87 12.46
CA GLU A 225 -12.99 3.12 11.46
C GLU A 225 -12.22 1.83 11.11
N LEU A 226 -11.98 0.97 12.10
CA LEU A 226 -11.41 -0.36 11.89
C LEU A 226 -12.34 -1.27 11.10
N MET A 227 -13.63 -1.32 11.45
CA MET A 227 -14.65 -2.12 10.79
C MET A 227 -14.88 -1.66 9.36
N ASN A 228 -14.73 -0.37 9.07
CA ASN A 228 -14.74 0.14 7.70
C ASN A 228 -13.54 -0.41 6.90
N VAL A 229 -12.36 -0.52 7.52
CA VAL A 229 -11.20 -1.21 6.93
C VAL A 229 -11.48 -2.72 6.73
N PHE A 230 -12.18 -3.39 7.65
CA PHE A 230 -12.58 -4.81 7.57
C PHE A 230 -13.74 -5.12 6.60
N ALA A 231 -14.71 -4.22 6.46
CA ALA A 231 -15.90 -4.42 5.61
C ALA A 231 -15.56 -4.27 4.13
N TYR A 232 -14.49 -3.56 3.83
CA TYR A 232 -14.10 -3.19 2.48
C TYR A 232 -12.63 -3.54 2.16
N PRO A 233 -12.12 -4.76 2.41
CA PRO A 233 -10.67 -4.99 2.37
C PRO A 233 -10.03 -4.81 0.98
N PHE A 234 -10.80 -5.01 -0.09
CA PHE A 234 -10.42 -4.70 -1.48
C PHE A 234 -10.98 -3.35 -1.98
N ALA A 235 -12.09 -2.90 -1.39
CA ALA A 235 -12.77 -1.67 -1.75
C ALA A 235 -11.99 -0.45 -1.22
N THR A 236 -11.45 -0.50 0.00
CA THR A 236 -10.55 0.51 0.58
C THR A 236 -9.38 0.83 -0.36
N TRP A 237 -8.92 -0.13 -1.18
CA TRP A 237 -7.84 0.08 -2.15
C TRP A 237 -8.32 0.56 -3.53
N ARG A 238 -9.58 0.29 -3.90
CA ARG A 238 -10.25 0.93 -5.06
C ARG A 238 -10.75 2.33 -4.73
N VAL A 239 -10.81 2.69 -3.45
CA VAL A 239 -11.26 4.00 -2.95
C VAL A 239 -10.08 4.89 -2.53
N TYR A 240 -8.88 4.35 -2.35
CA TYR A 240 -7.69 5.17 -2.05
C TYR A 240 -7.05 5.73 -3.34
N LEU A 241 -7.00 7.05 -3.43
CA LEU A 241 -6.28 7.77 -4.47
C LEU A 241 -4.87 8.12 -3.99
N HIS A 242 -3.84 7.67 -4.72
CA HIS A 242 -2.50 8.22 -4.56
C HIS A 242 -2.51 9.74 -4.76
N PRO A 243 -1.70 10.56 -4.07
CA PRO A 243 -1.73 12.03 -4.21
C PRO A 243 -1.67 12.54 -5.66
N THR A 244 -0.87 11.91 -6.53
CA THR A 244 -0.82 12.26 -7.97
C THR A 244 -2.12 11.94 -8.71
N GLN A 245 -2.78 10.84 -8.36
CA GLN A 245 -4.10 10.49 -8.88
C GLN A 245 -5.16 11.46 -8.34
N ARG A 246 -5.09 11.85 -7.06
CA ARG A 246 -5.99 12.83 -6.45
C ARG A 246 -5.88 14.19 -7.12
N ALA A 247 -4.66 14.66 -7.41
CA ALA A 247 -4.45 15.90 -8.18
C ALA A 247 -5.17 15.84 -9.55
N VAL A 248 -5.11 14.70 -10.23
CA VAL A 248 -5.81 14.48 -11.51
C VAL A 248 -7.33 14.39 -11.34
N VAL A 249 -7.82 13.82 -10.24
CA VAL A 249 -9.25 13.70 -9.91
C VAL A 249 -9.87 15.06 -9.55
N ASP A 250 -9.20 15.84 -8.70
CA ASP A 250 -9.74 17.09 -8.16
C ASP A 250 -9.56 18.28 -9.12
N ALA A 251 -8.64 18.17 -10.09
CA ALA A 251 -8.39 19.22 -11.06
C ALA A 251 -9.65 19.58 -11.88
N SER A 252 -9.86 20.88 -12.06
CA SER A 252 -10.81 21.43 -13.01
C SER A 252 -10.12 21.68 -14.35
N TYR A 253 -10.54 20.98 -15.40
CA TYR A 253 -10.01 21.16 -16.76
C TYR A 253 -10.97 22.03 -17.57
N LYS A 254 -10.44 23.02 -18.30
CA LYS A 254 -11.21 23.89 -19.20
C LYS A 254 -11.60 23.21 -20.53
N GLY A 255 -11.21 21.94 -20.72
CA GLY A 255 -11.37 21.19 -21.96
C GLY A 255 -10.95 19.72 -21.79
N PRO A 256 -10.78 18.98 -22.90
CA PRO A 256 -10.41 17.57 -22.86
C PRO A 256 -9.10 17.32 -22.11
N ALA A 257 -9.09 16.26 -21.29
CA ALA A 257 -7.91 15.82 -20.55
C ALA A 257 -7.62 14.34 -20.84
N ARG A 258 -6.33 13.97 -20.88
CA ARG A 258 -5.88 12.60 -21.08
C ARG A 258 -5.01 12.17 -19.91
N VAL A 259 -5.36 11.04 -19.31
CA VAL A 259 -4.59 10.41 -18.25
C VAL A 259 -3.96 9.13 -18.81
N THR A 260 -2.64 9.02 -18.70
CA THR A 260 -1.87 7.87 -19.16
C THR A 260 -1.15 7.22 -17.98
N GLY A 261 -0.95 5.91 -18.04
CA GLY A 261 -0.21 5.16 -17.02
C GLY A 261 -0.08 3.69 -17.41
N GLY A 262 0.98 3.02 -16.96
CA GLY A 262 1.23 1.62 -17.22
C GLY A 262 0.14 0.67 -16.70
N PRO A 263 0.18 -0.63 -17.03
CA PRO A 263 -0.69 -1.62 -16.40
C PRO A 263 -0.60 -1.53 -14.86
N GLY A 264 -1.73 -1.68 -14.16
CA GLY A 264 -1.74 -1.66 -12.69
C GLY A 264 -1.68 -0.28 -12.01
N THR A 265 -1.42 0.82 -12.72
CA THR A 265 -1.24 2.16 -12.11
C THR A 265 -2.53 2.86 -11.64
N GLY A 266 -3.61 2.12 -11.38
CA GLY A 266 -4.84 2.68 -10.81
C GLY A 266 -5.68 3.59 -11.72
N LYS A 267 -5.50 3.56 -13.06
CA LYS A 267 -6.32 4.38 -14.00
C LYS A 267 -7.83 4.21 -13.80
N THR A 268 -8.27 2.97 -13.56
CA THR A 268 -9.67 2.65 -13.30
C THR A 268 -10.16 3.32 -12.01
N VAL A 269 -9.32 3.36 -10.97
CA VAL A 269 -9.61 4.06 -9.71
C VAL A 269 -9.77 5.56 -9.95
N VAL A 270 -8.86 6.18 -10.72
CA VAL A 270 -8.97 7.60 -11.13
C VAL A 270 -10.30 7.91 -11.80
N VAL A 271 -10.75 7.04 -12.71
CA VAL A 271 -12.02 7.24 -13.44
C VAL A 271 -13.21 7.23 -12.48
N LEU A 272 -13.27 6.28 -11.55
CA LEU A 272 -14.38 6.15 -10.60
C LEU A 272 -14.46 7.36 -9.68
N HIS A 273 -13.33 7.76 -9.08
CA HIS A 273 -13.29 8.93 -8.21
C HIS A 273 -13.57 10.24 -8.93
N ARG A 274 -13.04 10.40 -10.15
CA ARG A 274 -13.33 11.59 -10.93
C ARG A 274 -14.81 11.68 -11.28
N ALA A 275 -15.46 10.55 -11.59
CA ALA A 275 -16.89 10.54 -11.82
C ALA A 275 -17.68 10.97 -10.57
N HIS A 276 -17.30 10.46 -9.39
CA HIS A 276 -17.87 10.87 -8.11
C HIS A 276 -17.71 12.36 -7.83
N VAL A 277 -16.49 12.89 -7.93
CA VAL A 277 -16.19 14.31 -7.69
C VAL A 277 -16.96 15.21 -8.64
N LEU A 278 -17.06 14.85 -9.93
CA LEU A 278 -17.84 15.61 -10.90
C LEU A 278 -19.34 15.58 -10.60
N ALA A 279 -19.88 14.44 -10.18
CA ALA A 279 -21.29 14.32 -9.82
C ALA A 279 -21.64 15.11 -8.54
N LYS A 280 -20.72 15.15 -7.56
CA LYS A 280 -20.84 15.95 -6.34
C LYS A 280 -20.86 17.46 -6.59
N ARG A 281 -20.17 17.94 -7.63
CA ARG A 281 -20.19 19.37 -8.01
C ARG A 281 -21.55 19.83 -8.52
N ASN A 282 -22.43 18.90 -8.89
CA ASN A 282 -23.79 19.18 -9.38
C ASN A 282 -23.82 20.12 -10.61
N GLU A 283 -22.82 20.01 -11.49
CA GLU A 283 -22.71 20.81 -12.72
C GLU A 283 -23.31 20.09 -13.95
N GLY A 284 -23.87 18.89 -13.76
CA GLY A 284 -24.49 18.09 -14.81
C GLY A 284 -24.46 16.59 -14.53
N ARG A 285 -24.88 15.80 -15.52
CA ARG A 285 -24.76 14.33 -15.48
C ARG A 285 -23.39 13.88 -15.97
N VAL A 286 -22.85 12.84 -15.33
CA VAL A 286 -21.55 12.25 -15.65
C VAL A 286 -21.78 10.93 -16.37
N LEU A 287 -21.13 10.74 -17.52
CA LEU A 287 -21.15 9.49 -18.27
C LEU A 287 -19.76 8.86 -18.25
N VAL A 288 -19.67 7.61 -17.77
CA VAL A 288 -18.47 6.77 -17.79
C VAL A 288 -18.67 5.66 -18.81
N THR A 289 -17.79 5.59 -19.81
CA THR A 289 -17.88 4.57 -20.86
C THR A 289 -16.68 3.64 -20.89
N THR A 290 -16.95 2.36 -21.19
CA THR A 290 -15.92 1.33 -21.40
C THR A 290 -16.25 0.45 -22.62
N PHE A 291 -15.40 -0.52 -22.93
CA PHE A 291 -15.53 -1.36 -24.12
C PHE A 291 -16.46 -2.56 -23.93
N THR A 292 -16.49 -3.20 -22.75
CA THR A 292 -17.23 -4.46 -22.55
C THR A 292 -18.28 -4.34 -21.46
N SER A 293 -19.31 -5.20 -21.50
CA SER A 293 -20.32 -5.31 -20.44
C SER A 293 -19.69 -5.71 -19.10
N THR A 294 -18.77 -6.67 -19.08
CA THR A 294 -18.10 -7.11 -17.85
C THR A 294 -17.32 -5.97 -17.17
N LEU A 295 -16.65 -5.11 -17.95
CA LEU A 295 -16.00 -3.91 -17.40
C LEU A 295 -17.01 -2.88 -16.90
N THR A 296 -18.20 -2.81 -17.54
CA THR A 296 -19.29 -1.93 -17.10
C THR A 296 -19.77 -2.34 -15.70
N ASP A 297 -20.02 -3.64 -15.50
CA ASP A 297 -20.46 -4.19 -14.21
C ASP A 297 -19.37 -3.98 -13.15
N THR A 298 -18.10 -4.21 -13.52
CA THR A 298 -16.96 -3.97 -12.62
C THR A 298 -16.86 -2.50 -12.20
N LEU A 299 -17.07 -1.56 -13.12
CA LEU A 299 -17.07 -0.12 -12.82
C LEU A 299 -18.24 0.28 -11.94
N ARG A 300 -19.45 -0.26 -12.18
CA ARG A 300 -20.63 -0.04 -11.33
C ARG A 300 -20.41 -0.51 -9.91
N SER A 301 -20.01 -1.76 -9.72
CA SER A 301 -19.68 -2.26 -8.38
C SER A 301 -18.54 -1.49 -7.71
N GLY A 302 -17.69 -0.80 -8.49
CA GLY A 302 -16.67 0.10 -7.94
C GLY A 302 -17.21 1.46 -7.52
N LEU A 303 -18.22 2.00 -8.20
CA LEU A 303 -18.91 3.23 -7.80
C LEU A 303 -19.77 3.01 -6.57
N ASP A 304 -20.47 1.87 -6.47
CA ASP A 304 -21.30 1.51 -5.31
C ASP A 304 -20.50 1.44 -4.00
N MET A 305 -19.17 1.36 -4.08
CA MET A 305 -18.24 1.37 -2.94
C MET A 305 -17.71 2.77 -2.58
N ILE A 306 -17.94 3.77 -3.42
CA ILE A 306 -17.39 5.13 -3.32
C ILE A 306 -18.51 6.17 -3.12
N VAL A 307 -19.69 5.89 -3.66
CA VAL A 307 -20.85 6.77 -3.67
C VAL A 307 -21.83 6.31 -2.58
N ASP A 308 -21.86 7.04 -1.47
CA ASP A 308 -22.76 6.76 -0.35
C ASP A 308 -24.05 7.64 -0.37
N ASP A 309 -24.27 8.38 -1.46
CA ASP A 309 -25.35 9.35 -1.63
C ASP A 309 -26.13 9.05 -2.92
N ASP A 310 -27.41 8.69 -2.76
CA ASP A 310 -28.31 8.31 -3.85
C ASP A 310 -28.47 9.42 -4.89
N GLU A 311 -28.50 10.70 -4.49
CA GLU A 311 -28.62 11.82 -5.44
C GLU A 311 -27.36 11.98 -6.29
N VAL A 312 -26.20 11.61 -5.75
CA VAL A 312 -24.92 11.63 -6.46
C VAL A 312 -24.86 10.44 -7.42
N ASP A 313 -25.29 9.24 -6.99
CA ASP A 313 -25.27 8.04 -7.83
C ASP A 313 -26.19 8.19 -9.05
N GLU A 314 -27.39 8.75 -8.88
CA GLU A 314 -28.33 8.98 -9.98
C GLU A 314 -27.77 9.90 -11.09
N ARG A 315 -26.76 10.72 -10.77
CA ARG A 315 -26.09 11.59 -11.74
C ARG A 315 -25.00 10.87 -12.55
N ILE A 316 -24.59 9.67 -12.14
CA ILE A 316 -23.53 8.91 -12.78
C ILE A 316 -24.12 7.77 -13.62
N GLU A 317 -23.92 7.85 -14.94
CA GLU A 317 -24.24 6.77 -15.86
C GLU A 317 -22.97 5.98 -16.23
N VAL A 318 -22.95 4.68 -16.00
CA VAL A 318 -21.92 3.77 -16.54
C VAL A 318 -22.51 2.93 -17.66
N SER A 319 -21.86 2.92 -18.84
CA SER A 319 -22.29 2.11 -19.98
C SER A 319 -21.11 1.63 -20.83
N ASN A 320 -21.34 0.68 -21.72
CA ASN A 320 -20.39 0.43 -22.80
C ASN A 320 -20.76 1.22 -24.06
N VAL A 321 -19.78 1.46 -24.92
CA VAL A 321 -19.92 2.30 -26.11
C VAL A 321 -21.00 1.78 -27.05
N ASP A 322 -21.08 0.47 -27.27
CA ASP A 322 -22.06 -0.15 -28.17
C ASP A 322 -23.50 0.04 -27.69
N ARG A 323 -23.74 -0.17 -26.39
CA ARG A 323 -25.06 0.02 -25.76
C ARG A 323 -25.50 1.46 -25.80
N LEU A 324 -24.56 2.40 -25.58
CA LEU A 324 -24.83 3.82 -25.69
C LEU A 324 -25.20 4.20 -27.13
N ALA A 325 -24.40 3.78 -28.12
CA ALA A 325 -24.63 4.04 -29.53
C ALA A 325 -25.99 3.50 -29.99
N HIS A 326 -26.32 2.25 -29.64
CA HIS A 326 -27.62 1.67 -29.95
C HIS A 326 -28.79 2.43 -29.31
N ARG A 327 -28.65 2.89 -28.07
CA ARG A 327 -29.69 3.65 -27.37
C ARG A 327 -29.94 5.00 -28.05
N ILE A 328 -28.87 5.71 -28.40
CA ILE A 328 -28.95 6.99 -29.13
C ILE A 328 -29.61 6.79 -30.49
N PHE A 329 -29.17 5.77 -31.23
CA PHE A 329 -29.74 5.44 -32.54
C PHE A 329 -31.23 5.13 -32.45
N ARG A 330 -31.65 4.26 -31.51
CA ARG A 330 -33.06 3.90 -31.31
C ARG A 330 -33.91 5.09 -30.89
N ARG A 331 -33.38 5.98 -30.06
CA ARG A 331 -34.10 7.19 -29.64
C ARG A 331 -34.38 8.13 -30.80
N LYS A 332 -33.45 8.19 -31.78
CA LYS A 332 -33.57 9.08 -32.95
C LYS A 332 -34.32 8.45 -34.12
N HIS A 333 -34.21 7.14 -34.32
CA HIS A 333 -34.68 6.46 -35.53
C HIS A 333 -35.72 5.36 -35.28
N GLY A 334 -36.09 5.08 -34.03
CA GLY A 334 -36.99 3.98 -33.68
C GLY A 334 -36.31 2.60 -33.61
N PRO A 335 -37.06 1.53 -33.28
CA PRO A 335 -36.55 0.16 -33.32
C PRO A 335 -36.21 -0.24 -34.76
N ARG A 336 -35.13 -1.02 -34.94
CA ARG A 336 -34.87 -1.66 -36.24
C ARG A 336 -36.01 -2.64 -36.51
N THR A 337 -36.83 -2.35 -37.51
CA THR A 337 -37.71 -3.35 -38.12
C THR A 337 -36.83 -4.43 -38.72
N CYS A 338 -37.15 -5.70 -38.40
CA CYS A 338 -36.43 -6.89 -38.86
C CYS A 338 -36.26 -6.94 -40.38
#